data_AF-A0A2V9XLN0-F1
#
_entry.id   AF-A0A2V9XLN0-F1
#
_cell.length_a   1.000
_cell.length_b   1.000
_cell.length_c   1.000
_cell.angle_alpha   90.00
_cell.angle_beta   90.00
_cell.angle_gamma   90.00
#
_symmetry.space_group_name_H-M   'P 1'
#
loop_
_entity.id
_entity.type
_entity.pdbx_description
1 polymer ?
#
loop_
_entity_poly.entity_id
_entity_poly.type
_entity_poly.pdbx_seq_one_letter_code
_entity_poly.pdbx_strand_id
1 'polypeptide(L)' 'AEIILEEHKNVLQIPEGSIIYDKDKKASVEVPDHKGKDGKRKLAVNIGISNGAKTELLSGLKEGDQVVLQ' A
#
# COMPACT_ATOMS: atom_id res chain seq x y z
N ALA A 1 -3.81 25.00 -15.23
CA ALA A 1 -2.41 24.55 -15.38
C ALA A 1 -2.21 23.36 -14.47
N GLU A 2 -1.48 22.34 -14.92
CA GLU A 2 -1.06 21.21 -14.10
C GLU A 2 0.39 21.48 -13.63
N ILE A 3 0.68 21.22 -12.37
CA ILE A 3 2.02 21.44 -11.77
C ILE A 3 2.51 20.10 -11.26
N ILE A 4 3.66 19.66 -11.77
CA ILE A 4 4.34 18.46 -11.29
C ILE A 4 5.37 18.90 -10.26
N LEU A 5 5.23 18.44 -9.02
CA LEU A 5 6.17 18.70 -7.93
C LEU A 5 7.30 17.67 -7.92
N GLU A 6 6.95 16.38 -8.02
CA GLU A 6 7.87 15.25 -7.95
C GLU A 6 7.41 14.11 -8.88
N GLU A 7 8.36 13.36 -9.45
CA GLU A 7 8.10 12.19 -10.30
C GLU A 7 9.09 11.06 -9.93
N HIS A 8 8.56 9.93 -9.46
CA HIS A 8 9.35 8.73 -9.17
C HIS A 8 9.03 7.62 -10.20
N LYS A 9 10.07 7.11 -10.86
CA LYS A 9 9.97 6.05 -11.88
C LYS A 9 10.42 4.71 -11.31
N ASN A 10 9.89 3.62 -11.88
CA ASN A 10 10.23 2.24 -11.50
C ASN A 10 9.96 1.93 -10.02
N VAL A 11 8.83 2.44 -9.51
CA VAL A 11 8.42 2.23 -8.11
C VAL A 11 7.35 1.14 -8.02
N LEU A 12 7.35 0.41 -6.91
CA LEU A 12 6.24 -0.49 -6.60
C LEU A 12 5.05 0.35 -6.14
N GLN A 13 3.88 0.08 -6.72
CA GLN A 13 2.65 0.82 -6.42
C GLN A 13 1.58 -0.13 -5.92
N ILE A 14 0.83 0.30 -4.92
CA ILE A 14 -0.36 -0.39 -4.44
C ILE A 14 -1.61 0.50 -4.59
N PRO A 15 -2.81 -0.08 -4.74
CA PRO A 15 -4.06 0.69 -4.79
C PRO A 15 -4.31 1.43 -3.47
N GLU A 16 -4.77 2.67 -3.52
CA GLU A 16 -5.06 3.45 -2.32
C GLU A 16 -6.09 2.75 -1.42
N GLY A 17 -7.12 2.14 -2.03
CA GLY A 17 -8.16 1.39 -1.31
C GLY A 17 -7.68 0.11 -0.61
N SER A 18 -6.40 -0.27 -0.74
CA SER A 18 -5.80 -1.37 0.03
C SER A 18 -5.13 -0.91 1.34
N ILE A 19 -4.91 0.40 1.49
CA ILE A 19 -4.17 0.97 2.61
C ILE A 19 -5.10 1.23 3.79
N ILE A 20 -4.72 0.72 4.95
CA ILE A 20 -5.39 0.89 6.22
C ILE A 20 -4.52 1.79 7.10
N TYR A 21 -5.07 2.93 7.48
CA TYR A 21 -4.45 3.84 8.44
C TYR A 21 -4.99 3.55 9.85
N ASP A 22 -4.09 3.45 10.81
CA ASP A 22 -4.48 3.46 12.22
C ASP A 22 -4.68 4.89 12.75
N LYS A 23 -4.98 5.01 14.06
CA LYS A 23 -5.21 6.30 14.72
C LYS A 23 -3.97 7.20 14.73
N ASP A 24 -2.78 6.63 14.62
CA ASP A 24 -1.50 7.33 14.57
C ASP A 24 -1.06 7.63 13.12
N LYS A 25 -1.95 7.41 12.14
CA LYS A 25 -1.69 7.53 10.70
C LYS A 25 -0.60 6.58 10.19
N LYS A 26 -0.35 5.46 10.87
CA LYS A 26 0.56 4.42 10.36
C LYS A 26 -0.15 3.59 9.30
N ALA A 27 0.52 3.41 8.18
CA ALA A 27 0.01 2.65 7.05
C ALA A 27 0.24 1.15 7.23
N SER A 28 -0.74 0.38 6.80
CA SER A 28 -0.72 -1.07 6.82
C SER A 28 -1.61 -1.60 5.70
N VAL A 29 -1.38 -2.83 5.26
CA VAL A 29 -2.19 -3.51 4.24
C VAL A 29 -2.58 -4.88 4.74
N GLU A 30 -3.62 -5.46 4.16
CA GLU A 30 -3.95 -6.86 4.35
C GLU A 30 -3.46 -7.67 3.15
N VAL A 31 -2.82 -8.80 3.43
CA VAL A 31 -2.40 -9.77 2.40
C VAL A 31 -3.09 -11.12 2.65
N PRO A 32 -3.41 -11.89 1.61
CA PRO A 32 -3.97 -13.23 1.78
C PRO A 32 -3.06 -14.12 2.63
N ASP A 33 -3.65 -14.80 3.61
CA ASP A 33 -2.98 -15.77 4.48
C ASP A 33 -3.92 -16.94 4.77
N HIS A 34 -3.74 -18.03 4.04
CA HIS A 34 -4.52 -19.25 4.17
C HIS A 34 -4.41 -19.91 5.56
N LYS A 35 -3.40 -19.54 6.36
CA LYS A 35 -3.22 -20.06 7.73
C LYS A 35 -3.81 -19.14 8.79
N GLY A 36 -4.19 -17.91 8.42
CA GLY A 36 -4.81 -16.93 9.32
C GLY A 36 -6.30 -17.24 9.54
N LYS A 37 -6.82 -16.86 10.72
CA LYS A 37 -8.23 -17.09 11.09
C LYS A 37 -9.23 -16.48 10.09
N ASP A 38 -8.87 -15.34 9.49
CA ASP A 38 -9.73 -14.59 8.56
C ASP A 38 -9.28 -14.74 7.10
N GLY A 39 -8.38 -15.69 6.79
CA GLY A 39 -7.81 -15.86 5.46
C GLY A 39 -6.88 -14.72 5.00
N LYS A 40 -6.57 -13.79 5.90
CA LYS A 40 -5.74 -12.60 5.67
C LYS A 40 -4.90 -12.27 6.90
N ARG A 41 -3.79 -11.56 6.68
CA ARG A 41 -2.95 -11.01 7.74
C ARG A 41 -2.64 -9.55 7.45
N LYS A 42 -2.57 -8.76 8.52
CA LYS A 42 -2.18 -7.35 8.47
C LYS A 42 -0.66 -7.22 8.45
N LEU A 43 -0.14 -6.37 7.57
CA LEU A 43 1.28 -6.11 7.41
C LEU A 43 1.53 -4.60 7.42
N ALA A 44 2.48 -4.14 8.23
CA ALA A 44 2.88 -2.75 8.24
C ALA A 44 3.64 -2.41 6.95
N VAL A 45 3.39 -1.23 6.39
CA VAL A 45 4.05 -0.75 5.18
C VAL A 45 4.51 0.69 5.34
N ASN A 46 5.56 1.05 4.63
CA ASN A 46 5.94 2.44 4.44
C ASN A 46 5.54 2.87 3.03
N ILE A 47 4.91 4.04 2.94
CA ILE A 47 4.36 4.58 1.71
C ILE A 47 5.00 5.93 1.37
N GLY A 48 5.05 6.23 0.07
CA GLY A 48 5.58 7.48 -0.48
C GLY A 48 4.46 8.34 -1.07
N ILE A 49 4.71 8.90 -2.25
CA ILE A 49 3.75 9.80 -2.89
C ILE A 49 2.51 9.06 -3.42
N SER A 50 1.35 9.70 -3.27
CA SER A 50 0.07 9.22 -3.80
C SER A 50 -0.41 10.12 -4.92
N ASN A 51 -0.98 9.52 -5.97
CA ASN A 51 -1.67 10.24 -7.03
C ASN A 51 -3.20 10.18 -6.90
N GLY A 52 -3.72 9.78 -5.74
CA GLY A 52 -5.15 9.65 -5.46
C GLY A 52 -5.80 8.34 -5.92
N ALA A 53 -5.12 7.54 -6.74
CA ALA A 53 -5.57 6.19 -7.13
C ALA A 53 -4.59 5.10 -6.67
N LYS A 54 -3.30 5.38 -6.77
CA LYS A 54 -2.20 4.50 -6.37
C LYS A 54 -1.22 5.27 -5.51
N THR A 55 -0.55 4.52 -4.65
CA THR A 55 0.46 5.04 -3.74
C THR A 55 1.74 4.25 -3.88
N GLU A 56 2.85 4.98 -3.89
CA GLU A 56 4.19 4.42 -3.88
C GLU A 56 4.42 3.60 -2.60
N LEU A 57 4.96 2.40 -2.75
CA LEU A 57 5.34 1.53 -1.65
C LEU A 57 6.87 1.57 -1.48
N LEU A 58 7.32 2.11 -0.36
CA LEU A 58 8.74 2.22 -0.02
C LEU A 58 9.27 0.94 0.64
N SER A 59 8.44 0.28 1.46
CA SER A 59 8.78 -1.00 2.09
C SER A 59 7.56 -1.73 2.65
N GLY A 60 7.74 -3.03 2.93
CA GLY A 60 6.75 -3.89 3.57
C GLY A 60 6.21 -4.98 2.67
N LEU A 61 6.22 -4.80 1.35
CA LEU A 61 5.93 -5.85 0.37
C LEU A 61 7.03 -5.92 -0.69
N LYS A 62 7.00 -7.00 -1.46
CA LYS A 62 7.79 -7.16 -2.69
C LYS A 62 6.87 -7.23 -3.90
N GLU A 63 7.45 -7.06 -5.08
CA GLU A 63 6.74 -7.26 -6.34
C GLU A 63 6.13 -8.68 -6.40
N GLY A 64 4.89 -8.75 -6.90
CA GLY A 64 4.11 -10.00 -6.96
C GLY A 64 3.33 -10.33 -5.69
N ASP A 65 3.57 -9.65 -4.56
CA ASP A 65 2.71 -9.80 -3.38
C ASP A 65 1.31 -9.25 -3.67
N GLN A 66 0.29 -9.91 -3.11
CA GLN A 66 -1.10 -9.54 -3.27
C GLN A 66 -1.59 -8.74 -2.06
N VAL A 67 -2.38 -7.70 -2.32
CA VAL A 67 -3.08 -6.92 -1.31
C VAL A 67 -4.59 -7.06 -1.46
N VAL A 68 -5.30 -6.97 -0.34
CA VAL A 68 -6.76 -7.02 -0.30
C VAL A 68 -7.32 -5.60 -0.41
N LEU A 69 -8.30 -5.39 -1.28
CA LEU A 69 -9.05 -4.14 -1.39
C LEU A 69 -10.19 -4.12 -0.36
N GLN A 70 -10.48 -2.95 0.21
CA GLN A 70 -11.58 -2.73 1.16
C GLN A 70 -12.88 -2.35 0.47
#